data_AF-A0A7W0RWA0-F1
#
_entry.id   AF-A0A7W0RWA0-F1
#
_cell.length_a   1.000
_cell.length_b   1.000
_cell.length_c   1.000
_cell.angle_alpha   90.00
_cell.angle_beta   90.00
_cell.angle_gamma   90.00
#
_symmetry.space_group_name_H-M   'P 1'
#
loop_
_entity.id
_entity.type
_entity.pdbx_description
1 polymer ?
#
loop_
_entity_poly.entity_id
_entity_poly.type
_entity_poly.pdbx_seq_one_letter_code
_entity_poly.pdbx_strand_id
1 'polypeptide(L)' 'MRGTDKRSGELFSYVGVEQRVRADHPLRAIRGVVNEALEVLSGEFAALYSGMGRPSIPPEMLLRAMLLQ' A
#
# COMPACT_ATOMS: atom_id res chain seq x y z
N MET A 1 -5.42 14.87 -8.65
CA MET A 1 -4.87 13.61 -9.24
C MET A 1 -4.55 12.61 -8.16
N ARG A 2 -4.76 11.32 -8.43
CA ARG A 2 -4.29 10.23 -7.57
C ARG A 2 -2.79 10.03 -7.78
N GLY A 3 -2.02 9.87 -6.71
CA GLY A 3 -0.62 9.46 -6.80
C GLY A 3 -0.46 7.98 -7.15
N THR A 4 0.77 7.59 -7.46
CA THR A 4 1.10 6.18 -7.74
C THR A 4 1.33 5.41 -6.46
N ASP A 5 0.78 4.21 -6.35
CA ASP A 5 1.07 3.26 -5.28
C ASP A 5 2.45 2.60 -5.49
N LYS A 6 3.51 3.42 -5.47
CA LYS A 6 4.88 2.93 -5.56
C LYS A 6 5.30 2.44 -4.18
N ARG A 7 5.58 1.15 -4.08
CA ARG A 7 6.22 0.57 -2.89
C ARG A 7 7.69 0.96 -2.92
N SER A 8 8.05 1.95 -2.10
CA SER A 8 9.44 2.37 -1.94
C SER A 8 10.24 1.22 -1.31
N GLY A 9 11.10 0.58 -2.11
CA GLY A 9 12.05 -0.43 -1.62
C GLY A 9 13.40 0.13 -1.22
N GLU A 10 13.76 1.35 -1.66
CA GLU A 10 15.17 1.75 -1.70
C GLU A 10 15.50 3.17 -1.26
N LEU A 11 14.54 3.98 -0.82
CA LEU A 11 14.84 5.33 -0.33
C LEU A 11 14.35 5.51 1.11
N PHE A 12 15.34 5.62 2.01
CA PHE A 12 15.27 5.92 3.45
C PHE A 12 14.98 4.75 4.40
N SER A 13 16.04 4.27 5.07
CA SER A 13 16.13 3.68 6.44
C SER A 13 14.92 2.93 7.03
N TYR A 14 14.12 2.25 6.22
CA TYR A 14 13.07 1.36 6.69
C TYR A 14 13.41 -0.05 6.23
N VAL A 15 13.84 -0.88 7.19
CA VAL A 15 13.96 -2.33 7.02
C VAL A 15 12.60 -2.84 6.49
N GLY A 16 12.60 -3.54 5.36
CA GLY A 16 11.38 -4.05 4.77
C GLY A 16 10.60 -4.89 5.80
N VAL A 17 9.27 -4.87 5.76
CA VAL A 17 8.45 -5.69 6.66
C VAL A 17 8.83 -7.17 6.52
N GLU A 18 9.23 -7.60 5.32
CA GLU A 18 9.74 -8.92 4.98
C GLU A 18 11.06 -9.26 5.68
N GLN A 19 11.85 -8.25 6.04
CA GLN A 19 13.08 -8.36 6.81
C GLN A 19 12.81 -8.32 8.34
N ARG A 20 11.68 -7.75 8.78
CA ARG A 20 11.28 -7.69 10.21
C ARG A 20 10.39 -8.85 10.65
N VAL A 21 9.52 -9.32 9.76
CA VAL A 21 8.46 -10.29 10.05
C VAL A 21 8.87 -11.65 9.47
N ARG A 22 8.93 -12.68 10.32
CA ARG A 22 9.31 -14.04 9.89
C ARG A 22 8.37 -14.60 8.82
N ALA A 23 8.87 -15.57 8.05
CA ALA A 23 8.14 -16.18 6.93
C ALA A 23 6.86 -16.91 7.34
N ASP A 24 6.84 -17.48 8.54
CA ASP A 24 5.74 -18.21 9.15
C ASP A 24 4.74 -17.31 9.89
N HIS A 25 4.96 -15.99 9.89
CA HIS A 25 4.14 -15.07 10.68
C HIS A 25 2.77 -14.83 10.01
N PRO A 26 1.65 -14.93 10.75
CA PRO A 26 0.29 -14.73 10.21
C PRO A 26 0.07 -13.39 9.49
N LEU A 27 0.76 -12.32 9.92
CA LEU A 27 0.73 -11.01 9.25
C LEU A 27 1.11 -11.07 7.76
N ARG A 28 1.93 -12.04 7.33
CA ARG A 28 2.25 -12.20 5.90
C ARG A 28 1.05 -12.64 5.09
N ALA A 29 0.24 -13.56 5.63
CA ALA A 29 -1.00 -14.01 5.00
C ALA A 29 -2.03 -12.87 4.95
N ILE A 30 -2.20 -12.14 6.05
CA ILE A 30 -3.11 -10.98 6.13
C ILE A 30 -2.69 -9.91 5.10
N ARG A 31 -1.39 -9.61 5.01
CA ARG A 31 -0.88 -8.65 4.02
C ARG A 31 -1.14 -9.11 2.58
N GLY A 32 -1.07 -10.41 2.30
CA GLY A 32 -1.43 -10.98 1.01
C GLY A 32 -2.88 -10.68 0.65
N VAL A 33 -3.81 -11.07 1.53
CA VAL A 33 -5.26 -10.86 1.35
C VAL A 33 -5.60 -9.38 1.16
N VAL A 34 -4.98 -8.50 1.97
CA VAL A 34 -5.22 -7.06 1.87
C VAL A 34 -4.69 -6.51 0.54
N ASN A 35 -3.50 -6.90 0.10
CA ASN A 35 -2.96 -6.41 -1.16
C ASN A 35 -3.86 -6.76 -2.34
N GLU A 36 -4.40 -7.99 -2.36
CA GLU A 36 -5.34 -8.43 -3.39
C GLU A 36 -6.63 -7.60 -3.35
N ALA A 37 -7.22 -7.40 -2.16
CA ALA A 37 -8.41 -6.57 -2.01
C ALA A 37 -8.18 -5.12 -2.47
N LEU A 38 -7.03 -4.53 -2.13
CA LEU A 38 -6.67 -3.17 -2.53
C LEU A 38 -6.43 -3.06 -4.04
N GLU A 39 -5.89 -4.10 -4.67
CA GLU A 39 -5.70 -4.13 -6.12
C GLU A 39 -7.04 -4.13 -6.86
N VAL A 40 -8.01 -4.93 -6.40
CA VAL A 40 -9.39 -4.93 -6.93
C VAL A 40 -10.04 -3.55 -6.79
N LEU A 41 -9.86 -2.88 -5.65
CA LEU A 41 -10.46 -1.56 -5.38
C LEU A 41 -9.72 -0.40 -6.07
N SER A 42 -8.53 -0.62 -6.62
CA SER A 42 -7.71 0.45 -7.19
C SER A 42 -8.42 1.22 -8.31
N GLY A 43 -9.22 0.53 -9.14
CA GLY A 43 -10.03 1.18 -10.18
C GLY A 43 -11.07 2.13 -9.61
N GLU A 44 -11.80 1.69 -8.57
CA GLU A 44 -12.80 2.51 -7.89
C GLU A 44 -12.15 3.71 -7.20
N PHE A 45 -11.01 3.50 -6.53
CA PHE A 45 -10.26 4.60 -5.95
C PHE A 45 -9.80 5.60 -7.02
N ALA A 46 -9.33 5.14 -8.18
CA ALA A 46 -8.92 6.04 -9.26
C ALA A 46 -10.09 6.92 -9.76
N ALA A 47 -11.30 6.35 -9.88
CA ALA A 47 -12.49 7.07 -10.32
C ALA A 47 -12.90 8.22 -9.39
N LEU A 48 -12.53 8.16 -8.11
CA LEU A 48 -12.82 9.21 -7.12
C LEU A 48 -11.90 10.44 -7.23
N TYR A 49 -10.78 10.35 -7.96
CA TYR A 49 -9.83 11.45 -8.07
C TYR A 49 -10.03 12.29 -9.34
N SER A 50 -9.89 13.60 -9.20
CA SER A 50 -9.75 14.51 -10.35
C SER A 50 -8.50 14.15 -11.17
N GLY A 51 -8.63 14.17 -12.50
CA GLY A 51 -7.52 14.00 -13.44
C GLY A 51 -6.54 15.16 -13.50
N MET A 52 -6.79 16.27 -12.77
CA MET A 52 -5.91 17.44 -12.70
C MET A 52 -5.49 17.77 -11.26
N GLY A 53 -4.45 18.60 -11.13
CA GLY A 53 -3.92 19.08 -9.85
C GLY A 53 -2.80 18.22 -9.26
N ARG A 54 -2.35 18.57 -8.06
CA ARG A 54 -1.24 17.88 -7.38
C ARG A 54 -1.60 16.41 -7.09
N PRO A 55 -0.69 15.44 -7.33
CA PRO A 55 -0.89 14.05 -6.93
C PRO A 55 -1.03 13.90 -5.41
N SER A 56 -2.06 13.19 -4.96
CA SER A 56 -2.27 12.82 -3.56
C SER A 56 -1.45 11.59 -3.16
N ILE A 57 -1.44 11.28 -1.86
CA ILE A 57 -1.07 9.94 -1.38
C ILE A 57 -2.24 9.00 -1.71
N PRO A 58 -2.00 7.87 -2.41
CA PRO A 58 -3.07 6.92 -2.71
C PRO A 58 -3.55 6.20 -1.43
N PRO A 59 -4.85 5.87 -1.32
CA PRO A 59 -5.44 5.31 -0.12
C PRO A 59 -4.79 3.99 0.31
N GLU A 60 -4.33 3.17 -0.64
CA GLU A 60 -3.71 1.87 -0.37
C GLU A 60 -2.44 1.97 0.49
N MET A 61 -1.68 3.06 0.36
CA MET A 61 -0.49 3.29 1.19
C MET A 61 -0.88 3.51 2.65
N LEU A 62 -1.95 4.26 2.91
CA LEU A 62 -2.44 4.53 4.26
C LEU A 62 -3.06 3.27 4.88
N LEU A 63 -3.89 2.56 4.11
CA LEU A 63 -4.55 1.33 4.55
C LEU A 63 -3.54 0.24 4.91
N ARG A 64 -2.46 0.08 4.12
CA ARG A 64 -1.37 -0.84 4.46
C ARG A 64 -0.60 -0.43 5.70
N ALA A 65 -0.36 0.86 5.88
CA ALA A 65 0.37 1.36 7.05
C ALA A 65 -0.38 1.09 8.36
N MET A 66 -1.72 1.16 8.34
CA MET A 66 -2.56 0.89 9.52
C MET A 66 -2.53 -0.59 9.96
N LEU A 67 -2.27 -1.53 9.06
CA LEU A 67 -2.24 -2.96 9.38
C LEU A 67 -0.94 -3.43 10.03
N LEU A 68 0.10 -2.60 9.97
CA LEU A 68 1.43 -2.90 10.48
C LEU A 68 1.78 -2.06 11.73
N GLN A 69 0.77 -1.45 12.36
CA GLN A 69 0.92 -0.72 13.62
C GLN A 69 1.31 -1.64 14.77
#